data_AF-A0A2N5UYI1-F1
#
_entry.id   AF-A0A2N5UYI1-F1
#
_cell.length_a   1.000
_cell.length_b   1.000
_cell.length_c   1.000
_cell.angle_alpha   90.00
_cell.angle_beta   90.00
_cell.angle_gamma   90.00
#
_symmetry.space_group_name_H-M   'P 1'
#
loop_
_entity.id
_entity.type
_entity.pdbx_description
1 polymer ?
#
loop_
_entity_poly.entity_id
_entity_poly.type
_entity_poly.pdbx_seq_one_letter_code
_entity_poly.pdbx_strand_id
1 'polypeptide(L)'
;MCRLLTHRAMYICVGEFNVNQTLLVQQTLGQLDPKNPNHRNTGKSGDELGGLLQGMVCNVIETYTLDHNLVKHLTRSNAPTAERLSPALMAAPHCSDFADLLKTAPRLVQVSFPDIFWSSENVNFSTLKKALDAAFAGKPLSGSWFAVLFNLLRTNSSPLYTELGPFPVPLRHVFAKVNQAVIDSVSLASMSVTNHTPSTRPDDELKSCRDAADYLAFKINGLGPSAGGQGQVKSSSEGLFFLIKRIHHIFLALSLCFEATAILKKETDFSKLPAMTLPVMLGMKKELMKDAFFRVGPKNMSAHNWSIMKREAYASLATFMLYGVTGLWSVFVNYRKFNAADTYGLMTLAEKRAKAILEREDAEVESAHPLVSGGWSYLNSFIIDLIIRTDFTAKPDWEACKNTWLQEITPSTIARLVLADVYLEIRNPGASLAAMGFPVPPISMSSDLRAYGKNLVADVDISMITDPDRLRELEEEEAAAREEEDDEMQDGVPKDVAQYMDRDAVVEDSD
;
A
#
# COMPACT_ATOMS: atom_id res chain seq x y z
N MET A 1 25.40 -13.75 15.32
CA MET A 1 24.98 -12.92 14.17
C MET A 1 24.08 -13.66 13.18
N CYS A 2 24.33 -14.93 12.80
CA CYS A 2 23.42 -15.71 11.93
C CYS A 2 22.00 -15.95 12.49
N ARG A 3 21.79 -15.85 13.81
CA ARG A 3 20.47 -16.09 14.43
C ARG A 3 19.43 -15.00 14.11
N LEU A 4 19.85 -13.77 13.83
CA LEU A 4 18.93 -12.63 13.67
C LEU A 4 18.01 -12.79 12.45
N LEU A 5 18.58 -13.26 11.33
CA LEU A 5 17.85 -13.50 10.08
C LEU A 5 17.07 -14.83 10.07
N THR A 6 17.33 -15.72 11.04
CA THR A 6 16.51 -16.93 11.24
C THR A 6 15.27 -16.68 12.08
N HIS A 7 15.25 -15.64 12.92
CA HIS A 7 14.05 -15.17 13.60
C HIS A 7 13.17 -14.32 12.67
N ARG A 8 11.90 -14.09 13.02
CA ARG A 8 10.94 -13.32 12.20
C ARG A 8 11.11 -11.81 12.42
N ALA A 9 10.68 -10.99 11.45
CA ALA A 9 10.90 -9.53 11.51
C ALA A 9 10.16 -8.81 12.64
N MET A 10 9.25 -9.46 13.36
CA MET A 10 8.51 -8.89 14.49
C MET A 10 9.38 -8.41 15.67
N TYR A 11 10.64 -8.87 15.76
CA TYR A 11 11.57 -8.47 16.83
C TYR A 11 12.23 -7.09 16.60
N ILE A 12 11.77 -6.32 15.60
CA ILE A 12 12.24 -4.95 15.37
C ILE A 12 11.56 -3.91 16.27
N CYS A 13 10.42 -4.22 16.90
CA CYS A 13 9.72 -3.24 17.72
C CYS A 13 10.56 -2.82 18.94
N VAL A 14 10.47 -1.55 19.32
CA VAL A 14 10.98 -1.03 20.59
C VAL A 14 10.08 -1.52 21.73
N GLY A 15 10.68 -1.83 22.87
CA GLY A 15 10.02 -2.49 24.00
C GLY A 15 10.04 -4.01 23.87
N GLU A 16 10.56 -4.69 24.90
CA GLU A 16 10.54 -6.14 24.94
C GLU A 16 9.09 -6.63 25.12
N PHE A 17 8.72 -7.68 24.40
CA PHE A 17 7.54 -8.46 24.77
C PHE A 17 7.70 -8.87 26.24
N ASN A 18 6.66 -8.70 27.04
CA ASN A 18 6.72 -9.23 28.41
C ASN A 18 6.90 -10.77 28.35
N VAL A 19 7.31 -11.38 29.46
CA VAL A 19 7.65 -12.82 29.49
C VAL A 19 6.52 -13.70 28.94
N ASN A 20 5.27 -13.37 29.26
CA ASN A 20 4.09 -14.13 28.81
C ASN A 20 3.85 -13.96 27.31
N GLN A 21 3.98 -12.74 26.78
CA GLN A 21 3.85 -12.46 25.34
C GLN A 21 4.98 -13.12 24.55
N THR A 22 6.21 -13.07 25.06
CA THR A 22 7.38 -13.73 24.45
C THR A 22 7.13 -15.23 24.35
N LEU A 23 6.67 -15.85 25.43
CA LEU A 23 6.40 -17.28 25.49
C LEU A 23 5.27 -17.67 24.52
N LEU A 24 4.18 -16.90 24.48
CA LEU A 24 3.06 -17.11 23.57
C LEU A 24 3.54 -17.04 22.11
N VAL A 25 4.25 -15.97 21.73
CA VAL A 25 4.78 -15.78 20.38
C VAL A 25 5.71 -16.94 19.99
N GLN A 26 6.62 -17.35 20.89
CA GLN A 26 7.53 -18.46 20.62
C GLN A 26 6.78 -19.79 20.43
N GLN A 27 5.75 -20.05 21.25
CA GLN A 27 4.91 -21.23 21.12
C GLN A 27 4.15 -21.22 19.78
N THR A 28 3.50 -20.11 19.43
CA THR A 28 2.75 -19.97 18.17
C THR A 28 3.67 -20.08 16.96
N LEU A 29 4.83 -19.42 16.96
CA LEU A 29 5.80 -19.55 15.88
C LEU A 29 6.36 -20.97 15.76
N GLY A 30 6.58 -21.66 16.88
CA GLY A 30 7.00 -23.06 16.89
C GLY A 30 5.93 -23.98 16.29
N GLN A 31 4.64 -23.71 16.52
CA GLN A 31 3.53 -24.44 15.91
C GLN A 31 3.43 -24.18 14.40
N LEU A 32 3.64 -22.93 13.98
CA LEU A 32 3.54 -22.49 12.58
C LEU A 32 4.81 -22.77 11.75
N ASP A 33 5.89 -23.28 12.36
CA ASP A 33 7.12 -23.60 11.64
C ASP A 33 6.90 -24.84 10.75
N PRO A 34 7.03 -24.71 9.42
CA PRO A 34 6.88 -25.84 8.50
C PRO A 34 7.89 -26.97 8.73
N LYS A 35 8.98 -26.72 9.48
CA LYS A 35 9.98 -27.73 9.86
C LYS A 35 9.66 -28.47 11.15
N ASN A 36 8.60 -28.08 11.87
CA ASN A 36 8.24 -28.76 13.11
C ASN A 36 7.73 -30.18 12.80
N PRO A 37 8.39 -31.26 13.28
CA PRO A 37 7.96 -32.64 13.02
C PRO A 37 6.60 -32.97 13.67
N ASN A 38 6.18 -32.17 14.67
CA ASN A 38 4.87 -32.21 15.28
C ASN A 38 3.88 -31.22 14.65
N HIS A 39 4.17 -30.65 13.47
CA HIS A 39 3.23 -29.87 12.65
C HIS A 39 2.11 -30.79 12.16
N ARG A 40 1.29 -31.25 13.10
CA ARG A 40 -0.02 -31.79 12.85
C ARG A 40 -0.87 -30.56 12.62
N ASN A 41 -1.35 -30.40 11.40
CA ASN A 41 -2.60 -29.69 11.19
C ASN A 41 -3.67 -30.50 11.95
N THR A 42 -3.76 -30.30 13.26
CA THR A 42 -4.58 -31.09 14.19
C THR A 42 -6.07 -30.90 13.90
N GLY A 43 -6.41 -29.91 13.07
CA GLY A 43 -7.77 -29.57 12.74
C GLY A 43 -8.53 -28.94 13.91
N LYS A 44 -7.82 -28.37 14.90
CA LYS A 44 -8.43 -27.51 15.91
C LYS A 44 -8.55 -26.09 15.34
N SER A 45 -9.72 -25.48 15.48
CA SER A 45 -9.97 -24.10 15.03
C SER A 45 -9.02 -23.07 15.66
N GLY A 46 -8.61 -23.27 16.92
CA GLY A 46 -7.65 -22.41 17.61
C GLY A 46 -6.19 -22.54 17.14
N ASP A 47 -5.85 -23.61 16.42
CA ASP A 47 -4.52 -23.82 15.84
C ASP A 47 -4.48 -23.38 14.36
N GLU A 48 -5.63 -23.04 13.76
CA GLU A 48 -5.71 -22.47 12.41
C GLU A 48 -5.23 -21.02 12.45
N LEU A 49 -4.46 -20.62 11.42
CA LEU A 49 -3.91 -19.27 11.34
C LEU A 49 -4.96 -18.18 11.54
N GLY A 50 -6.16 -18.31 10.94
CA GLY A 50 -7.23 -17.32 11.12
C GLY A 50 -7.64 -17.12 12.58
N GLY A 51 -7.74 -18.20 13.37
CA GLY A 51 -8.03 -18.12 14.80
C GLY A 51 -6.90 -17.45 15.60
N LEU A 52 -5.65 -17.70 15.20
CA LEU A 52 -4.46 -17.07 15.79
C LEU A 52 -4.33 -15.58 15.45
N LEU A 53 -4.87 -15.16 14.29
CA LEU A 53 -4.80 -13.77 13.84
C LEU A 53 -5.98 -12.91 14.31
N GLN A 54 -7.11 -13.50 14.69
CA GLN A 54 -8.35 -12.75 14.95
C GLN A 54 -8.17 -11.59 15.93
N GLY A 55 -7.52 -11.80 17.08
CA GLY A 55 -7.32 -10.74 18.08
C GLY A 55 -6.56 -9.55 17.50
N MET A 56 -5.45 -9.82 16.80
CA MET A 56 -4.66 -8.79 16.12
C MET A 56 -5.48 -8.08 15.04
N VAL A 57 -6.28 -8.82 14.28
CA VAL A 57 -7.17 -8.26 13.23
C VAL A 57 -8.21 -7.32 13.83
N CYS A 58 -8.87 -7.70 14.92
CA CYS A 58 -9.84 -6.85 15.60
C CYS A 58 -9.20 -5.56 16.11
N ASN A 59 -8.01 -5.64 16.72
CA ASN A 59 -7.27 -4.48 17.22
C ASN A 59 -6.93 -3.49 16.09
N VAL A 60 -6.57 -3.98 14.91
CA VAL A 60 -6.31 -3.10 13.74
C VAL A 60 -7.60 -2.49 13.20
N ILE A 61 -8.70 -3.25 13.14
CA ILE A 61 -9.99 -2.72 12.65
C ILE A 61 -10.55 -1.65 13.59
N GLU A 62 -10.29 -1.75 14.88
CA GLU A 62 -10.67 -0.73 15.87
C GLU A 62 -10.02 0.63 15.53
N THR A 63 -8.74 0.66 15.13
CA THR A 63 -8.08 1.92 14.74
C THR A 63 -8.70 2.52 13.48
N TYR A 64 -9.04 1.70 12.49
CA TYR A 64 -9.72 2.18 11.29
C TYR A 64 -11.06 2.88 11.58
N THR A 65 -11.75 2.47 12.65
CA THR A 65 -13.00 3.11 13.07
C THR A 65 -12.75 4.52 13.63
N LEU A 66 -11.61 4.75 14.29
CA LEU A 66 -11.18 6.07 14.74
C LEU A 66 -10.70 6.94 13.56
N ASP A 67 -10.04 6.32 12.59
CA ASP A 67 -9.54 6.98 11.38
C ASP A 67 -10.65 7.29 10.36
N HIS A 68 -11.92 7.01 10.66
CA HIS A 68 -13.04 7.15 9.72
C HIS A 68 -13.14 8.58 9.14
N ASN A 69 -12.79 9.61 9.91
CA ASN A 69 -12.79 10.99 9.43
C ASN A 69 -11.67 11.29 8.42
N LEU A 70 -10.61 10.48 8.38
CA LEU A 70 -9.48 10.61 7.46
C LEU A 70 -9.69 9.82 6.15
N VAL A 71 -10.78 9.06 6.05
CA VAL A 71 -11.11 8.26 4.86
C VAL A 71 -11.45 9.19 3.71
N LYS A 72 -10.65 9.13 2.64
CA LYS A 72 -10.89 9.88 1.42
C LYS A 72 -11.89 9.17 0.52
N HIS A 73 -12.79 9.95 -0.08
CA HIS A 73 -13.76 9.44 -1.05
C HIS A 73 -13.56 10.14 -2.41
N LEU A 74 -13.58 9.35 -3.49
CA LEU A 74 -13.77 9.91 -4.82
C LEU A 74 -15.26 10.13 -5.04
N THR A 75 -15.71 11.38 -5.00
CA THR A 75 -17.05 11.73 -5.46
C THR A 75 -17.13 11.60 -6.99
N ARG A 76 -18.33 11.50 -7.56
CA ARG A 76 -18.49 11.49 -9.03
C ARG A 76 -17.90 12.75 -9.69
N SER A 77 -17.91 13.89 -8.99
CA SER A 77 -17.35 15.15 -9.48
C SER A 77 -15.82 15.21 -9.39
N ASN A 78 -15.18 14.29 -8.66
CA ASN A 78 -13.72 14.29 -8.39
C ASN A 78 -13.09 12.93 -8.70
N ALA A 79 -13.77 12.07 -9.47
CA ALA A 79 -13.16 10.85 -9.95
C ALA A 79 -12.44 11.16 -11.28
N PRO A 80 -11.23 10.61 -11.51
CA PRO A 80 -10.65 10.55 -12.85
C PRO A 80 -11.51 9.60 -13.68
N THR A 81 -12.54 10.17 -14.31
CA THR A 81 -13.30 9.52 -15.36
C THR A 81 -12.53 9.66 -16.66
N ALA A 82 -12.71 8.70 -17.55
CA ALA A 82 -12.04 8.70 -18.84
C ALA A 82 -12.30 9.97 -19.67
N GLU A 83 -13.47 10.59 -19.50
CA GLU A 83 -13.87 11.86 -20.12
C GLU A 83 -13.04 13.07 -19.61
N ARG A 84 -12.38 12.93 -18.46
CA ARG A 84 -11.57 13.97 -17.82
C ARG A 84 -10.07 13.78 -18.03
N LEU A 85 -9.65 12.61 -18.51
CA LEU A 85 -8.24 12.35 -18.81
C LEU A 85 -7.87 12.93 -20.17
N SER A 86 -6.81 13.74 -20.21
CA SER A 86 -6.27 14.25 -21.46
C SER A 86 -5.78 13.11 -22.35
N PRO A 87 -5.73 13.28 -23.68
CA PRO A 87 -5.10 12.29 -24.56
C PRO A 87 -3.66 11.94 -24.16
N ALA A 88 -2.91 12.90 -23.59
CA ALA A 88 -1.56 12.66 -23.09
C ALA A 88 -1.56 11.73 -21.88
N LEU A 89 -2.45 11.97 -20.89
CA LEU A 89 -2.61 11.09 -19.72
C LEU A 89 -3.08 9.68 -20.10
N MET A 90 -3.90 9.54 -21.14
CA MET A 90 -4.33 8.23 -21.62
C MET A 90 -3.20 7.45 -22.30
N ALA A 91 -2.32 8.15 -23.03
CA ALA A 91 -1.23 7.53 -23.78
C ALA A 91 0.01 7.24 -22.92
N ALA A 92 0.30 8.09 -21.93
CA ALA A 92 1.54 8.06 -21.16
C ALA A 92 1.91 6.70 -20.57
N PRO A 93 1.01 5.91 -19.95
CA PRO A 93 1.35 4.62 -19.34
C PRO A 93 1.98 3.59 -20.29
N HIS A 94 1.77 3.75 -21.60
CA HIS A 94 2.32 2.89 -22.65
C HIS A 94 3.77 3.25 -23.02
N CYS A 95 4.27 4.41 -22.58
CA CYS A 95 5.59 4.95 -22.92
C CYS A 95 6.65 4.62 -21.87
N SER A 96 7.90 4.40 -22.29
CA SER A 96 9.03 4.12 -21.37
C SER A 96 9.28 5.25 -20.37
N ASP A 97 9.10 6.50 -20.79
CA ASP A 97 9.34 7.67 -19.95
C ASP A 97 8.39 7.70 -18.76
N PHE A 98 7.13 7.27 -18.93
CA PHE A 98 6.20 7.15 -17.81
C PHE A 98 6.63 6.04 -16.84
N ALA A 99 7.14 4.91 -17.33
CA ALA A 99 7.67 3.85 -16.47
C ALA A 99 8.92 4.28 -15.69
N ASP A 100 9.73 5.19 -16.25
CA ASP A 100 10.84 5.82 -15.53
C ASP A 100 10.36 6.88 -14.54
N LEU A 101 9.32 7.64 -14.89
CA LEU A 101 8.67 8.61 -14.01
C LEU A 101 8.04 7.95 -12.79
N LEU A 102 7.42 6.77 -12.93
CA LEU A 102 6.90 6.00 -11.79
C LEU A 102 7.95 5.73 -10.71
N LYS A 103 9.23 5.60 -11.09
CA LYS A 103 10.29 5.35 -10.11
C LYS A 103 10.45 6.53 -9.17
N THR A 104 10.17 7.75 -9.64
CA THR A 104 10.30 9.00 -8.86
C THR A 104 9.19 9.18 -7.82
N ALA A 105 8.18 8.29 -7.83
CA ALA A 105 7.05 8.22 -6.91
C ALA A 105 7.22 7.06 -5.92
N PRO A 106 8.12 7.17 -4.92
CA PRO A 106 8.56 6.03 -4.12
C PRO A 106 7.49 5.48 -3.16
N ARG A 107 6.53 6.31 -2.74
CA ARG A 107 5.46 5.88 -1.83
C ARG A 107 4.50 4.87 -2.47
N LEU A 108 4.52 4.73 -3.80
CA LEU A 108 3.76 3.69 -4.50
C LEU A 108 4.25 2.28 -4.17
N VAL A 109 5.53 2.12 -3.79
CA VAL A 109 6.15 0.79 -3.57
C VAL A 109 6.92 0.68 -2.25
N GLN A 110 7.02 1.77 -1.48
CA GLN A 110 7.71 1.82 -0.18
C GLN A 110 6.90 2.55 0.89
N VAL A 111 7.30 2.37 2.15
CA VAL A 111 6.74 3.12 3.29
C VAL A 111 6.98 4.61 3.10
N SER A 112 5.95 5.39 3.36
CA SER A 112 5.97 6.84 3.26
C SER A 112 6.74 7.45 4.42
N PHE A 113 7.28 8.65 4.24
CA PHE A 113 7.82 9.45 5.33
C PHE A 113 7.08 10.79 5.39
N PRO A 114 6.66 11.26 6.57
CA PRO A 114 6.73 10.57 7.87
C PRO A 114 5.74 9.39 7.97
N ASP A 115 5.93 8.51 8.97
CA ASP A 115 5.00 7.43 9.29
C ASP A 115 4.91 7.25 10.81
N ILE A 116 3.69 7.06 11.32
CA ILE A 116 3.38 6.95 12.75
C ILE A 116 4.10 5.77 13.41
N PHE A 117 4.10 4.60 12.77
CA PHE A 117 4.67 3.40 13.34
C PHE A 117 6.13 3.21 12.97
N TRP A 118 6.53 3.56 11.75
CA TRP A 118 7.92 3.45 11.32
C TRP A 118 8.76 4.64 11.82
N SER A 119 8.78 4.81 13.14
CA SER A 119 9.47 5.88 13.87
C SER A 119 10.43 5.31 14.92
N SER A 120 11.39 6.11 15.39
CA SER A 120 12.41 5.63 16.34
C SER A 120 11.84 5.25 17.72
N GLU A 121 10.64 5.72 18.03
CA GLU A 121 9.88 5.39 19.24
C GLU A 121 9.37 3.95 19.21
N ASN A 122 8.99 3.47 18.02
CA ASN A 122 8.29 2.21 17.83
C ASN A 122 9.18 1.13 17.19
N VAL A 123 10.20 1.52 16.43
CA VAL A 123 11.03 0.61 15.64
C VAL A 123 12.53 0.81 15.89
N ASN A 124 13.23 -0.29 16.13
CA ASN A 124 14.67 -0.33 16.29
C ASN A 124 15.38 -0.38 14.92
N PHE A 125 15.67 0.81 14.37
CA PHE A 125 16.38 0.95 13.09
C PHE A 125 17.81 0.39 13.10
N SER A 126 18.45 0.25 14.27
CA SER A 126 19.76 -0.42 14.35
C SER A 126 19.67 -1.91 13.98
N THR A 127 18.56 -2.56 14.36
CA THR A 127 18.26 -3.95 14.01
C THR A 127 17.96 -4.07 12.52
N LEU A 128 17.20 -3.13 11.95
CA LEU A 128 16.91 -3.07 10.51
C LEU A 128 18.18 -2.90 9.69
N LYS A 129 19.06 -1.96 10.05
CA LYS A 129 20.36 -1.77 9.38
C LYS A 129 21.18 -3.06 9.37
N LYS A 130 21.33 -3.71 10.54
CA LYS A 130 22.07 -4.97 10.65
C LYS A 130 21.47 -6.08 9.77
N ALA A 131 20.14 -6.14 9.67
CA ALA A 131 19.46 -7.10 8.81
C ALA A 131 19.66 -6.77 7.32
N LEU A 132 19.64 -5.49 6.95
CA LEU A 132 19.88 -5.01 5.58
C LEU A 132 21.32 -5.31 5.13
N ASP A 133 22.32 -4.97 5.96
CA ASP A 133 23.74 -5.25 5.69
C ASP A 133 23.97 -6.76 5.49
N ALA A 134 23.30 -7.57 6.32
CA ALA A 134 23.35 -9.01 6.23
C ALA A 134 22.68 -9.54 4.95
N ALA A 135 21.59 -8.92 4.48
CA ALA A 135 20.95 -9.22 3.21
C ALA A 135 21.86 -8.88 2.01
N PHE A 136 22.52 -7.73 2.05
CA PHE A 136 23.49 -7.32 1.02
C PHE A 136 24.70 -8.25 0.97
N ALA A 137 25.10 -8.82 2.12
CA ALA A 137 26.11 -9.88 2.19
C ALA A 137 25.61 -11.27 1.72
N GLY A 138 24.41 -11.36 1.12
CA GLY A 138 23.87 -12.59 0.53
C GLY A 138 23.29 -13.59 1.54
N LYS A 139 23.05 -13.19 2.80
CA LYS A 139 22.45 -14.11 3.78
C LYS A 139 20.96 -14.35 3.45
N PRO A 140 20.46 -15.59 3.63
CA PRO A 140 19.06 -15.90 3.40
C PRO A 140 18.12 -15.07 4.27
N LEU A 141 17.04 -14.59 3.68
CA LEU A 141 15.96 -13.87 4.36
C LEU A 141 14.72 -14.75 4.46
N SER A 142 14.05 -14.69 5.62
CA SER A 142 12.66 -15.16 5.74
C SER A 142 11.72 -14.26 4.92
N GLY A 143 10.49 -14.72 4.66
CA GLY A 143 9.50 -13.92 3.94
C GLY A 143 9.20 -12.60 4.65
N SER A 144 9.03 -12.65 5.98
CA SER A 144 8.79 -11.47 6.83
C SER A 144 9.94 -10.46 6.79
N TRP A 145 11.20 -10.90 6.86
CA TRP A 145 12.35 -9.99 6.73
C TRP A 145 12.46 -9.38 5.34
N PHE A 146 12.22 -10.19 4.30
CA PHE A 146 12.19 -9.67 2.94
C PHE A 146 11.11 -8.58 2.82
N ALA A 147 9.90 -8.80 3.34
CA ALA A 147 8.81 -7.81 3.32
C ALA A 147 9.23 -6.47 3.93
N VAL A 148 9.78 -6.51 5.15
CA VAL A 148 10.17 -5.32 5.90
C VAL A 148 11.30 -4.57 5.20
N LEU A 149 12.39 -5.28 4.86
CA LEU A 149 13.54 -4.64 4.22
C LEU A 149 13.22 -4.10 2.82
N PHE A 150 12.34 -4.78 2.09
CA PHE A 150 11.96 -4.35 0.74
C PHE A 150 11.14 -3.06 0.74
N ASN A 151 10.27 -2.88 1.74
CA ASN A 151 9.49 -1.64 1.91
C ASN A 151 10.31 -0.46 2.46
N LEU A 152 11.55 -0.69 2.90
CA LEU A 152 12.48 0.30 3.48
C LEU A 152 13.83 0.34 2.74
N LEU A 153 13.83 -0.14 1.50
CA LEU A 153 15.05 -0.49 0.76
C LEU A 153 15.87 0.70 0.28
N ARG A 154 15.24 1.88 0.16
CA ARG A 154 15.91 3.03 -0.45
C ARG A 154 16.99 3.57 0.48
N THR A 155 18.13 3.87 -0.14
CA THR A 155 19.32 4.37 0.55
C THR A 155 19.85 5.67 -0.05
N ASN A 156 19.39 6.06 -1.24
CA ASN A 156 19.90 7.19 -1.99
C ASN A 156 18.88 7.72 -3.02
N SER A 157 19.31 8.71 -3.82
CA SER A 157 18.54 9.31 -4.92
C SER A 157 18.53 8.50 -6.22
N SER A 158 19.07 7.27 -6.24
CA SER A 158 19.11 6.45 -7.46
C SER A 158 17.73 5.91 -7.82
N PRO A 159 17.32 5.93 -9.10
CA PRO A 159 16.08 5.29 -9.56
C PRO A 159 16.11 3.76 -9.43
N LEU A 160 17.27 3.16 -9.13
CA LEU A 160 17.41 1.72 -8.85
C LEU A 160 17.10 1.37 -7.38
N TYR A 161 17.06 2.36 -6.49
CA TYR A 161 16.82 2.29 -5.03
C TYR A 161 17.94 1.58 -4.24
N THR A 162 18.45 0.49 -4.78
CA THR A 162 19.65 -0.24 -4.34
C THR A 162 20.24 -1.00 -5.53
N GLU A 163 21.54 -1.21 -5.51
CA GLU A 163 22.25 -2.03 -6.50
C GLU A 163 22.68 -3.40 -5.95
N LEU A 164 22.47 -3.63 -4.65
CA LEU A 164 22.99 -4.78 -3.92
C LEU A 164 21.90 -5.72 -3.40
N GLY A 165 22.30 -6.97 -3.17
CA GLY A 165 21.47 -7.98 -2.55
C GLY A 165 20.33 -8.52 -3.43
N PRO A 166 19.30 -9.13 -2.84
CA PRO A 166 18.26 -9.86 -3.57
C PRO A 166 17.12 -8.99 -4.13
N PHE A 167 17.22 -7.66 -4.05
CA PHE A 167 16.08 -6.76 -4.22
C PHE A 167 15.90 -6.09 -5.60
N PRO A 168 16.95 -5.79 -6.40
CA PRO A 168 16.78 -5.05 -7.66
C PRO A 168 15.84 -5.72 -8.68
N VAL A 169 15.91 -7.05 -8.80
CA VAL A 169 15.03 -7.81 -9.71
C VAL A 169 13.57 -7.73 -9.22
N PRO A 170 13.24 -8.08 -7.96
CA PRO A 170 11.92 -7.86 -7.39
C PRO A 170 11.36 -6.45 -7.59
N LEU A 171 12.17 -5.41 -7.35
CA LEU A 171 11.73 -4.01 -7.47
C LEU A 171 11.31 -3.65 -8.90
N ARG A 172 12.10 -4.04 -9.90
CA ARG A 172 11.72 -3.86 -11.32
C ARG A 172 10.39 -4.52 -11.65
N HIS A 173 10.13 -5.72 -11.12
CA HIS A 173 8.85 -6.40 -11.33
C HIS A 173 7.71 -5.65 -10.66
N VAL A 174 7.90 -5.11 -9.46
CA VAL A 174 6.87 -4.34 -8.74
C VAL A 174 6.48 -3.08 -9.52
N PHE A 175 7.46 -2.30 -10.02
CA PHE A 175 7.16 -1.15 -10.88
C PHE A 175 6.45 -1.56 -12.17
N ALA A 176 6.85 -2.67 -12.80
CA ALA A 176 6.18 -3.18 -13.99
C ALA A 176 4.71 -3.55 -13.71
N LYS A 177 4.39 -4.08 -12.51
CA LYS A 177 3.01 -4.37 -12.10
C LYS A 177 2.18 -3.11 -11.89
N VAL A 178 2.76 -2.11 -11.22
CA VAL A 178 2.10 -0.81 -11.01
C VAL A 178 1.84 -0.15 -12.36
N ASN A 179 2.84 -0.09 -13.24
CA ASN A 179 2.67 0.46 -14.60
C ASN A 179 1.58 -0.27 -15.38
N GLN A 180 1.57 -1.60 -15.34
CA GLN A 180 0.54 -2.40 -16.01
C GLN A 180 -0.84 -2.14 -15.42
N ALA A 181 -0.96 -1.94 -14.11
CA ALA A 181 -2.24 -1.57 -13.50
C ALA A 181 -2.75 -0.23 -14.01
N VAL A 182 -1.86 0.74 -14.27
CA VAL A 182 -2.23 2.01 -14.89
C VAL A 182 -2.65 1.80 -16.35
N ILE A 183 -1.90 1.02 -17.14
CA ILE A 183 -2.27 0.65 -18.53
C ILE A 183 -3.66 0.01 -18.59
N ASP A 184 -3.91 -1.00 -17.74
CA ASP A 184 -5.19 -1.69 -17.66
C ASP A 184 -6.32 -0.71 -17.26
N SER A 185 -6.01 0.24 -16.36
CA SER A 185 -6.96 1.22 -15.86
C SER A 185 -7.34 2.25 -16.92
N VAL A 186 -6.38 2.81 -17.68
CA VAL A 186 -6.69 3.74 -18.79
C VAL A 186 -7.44 3.03 -19.92
N SER A 187 -7.11 1.76 -20.20
CA SER A 187 -7.81 0.95 -21.19
C SER A 187 -9.27 0.71 -20.78
N LEU A 188 -9.50 0.37 -19.52
CA LEU A 188 -10.85 0.16 -19.01
C LEU A 188 -11.65 1.47 -18.95
N ALA A 189 -11.00 2.55 -18.54
CA ALA A 189 -11.57 3.88 -18.51
C ALA A 189 -12.02 4.29 -19.91
N SER A 190 -11.15 4.22 -20.92
CA SER A 190 -11.49 4.58 -22.30
C SER A 190 -12.69 3.79 -22.80
N MET A 191 -12.70 2.47 -22.58
CA MET A 191 -13.77 1.58 -23.01
C MET A 191 -15.12 1.88 -22.35
N SER A 192 -15.12 2.41 -21.13
CA SER A 192 -16.34 2.69 -20.37
C SER A 192 -17.08 3.97 -20.80
N VAL A 193 -16.45 4.87 -21.58
CA VAL A 193 -17.09 6.12 -22.06
C VAL A 193 -18.22 5.80 -23.04
N THR A 194 -19.43 6.27 -22.77
CA THR A 194 -20.57 6.13 -23.68
C THR A 194 -20.88 7.42 -24.44
N ASN A 195 -20.51 8.58 -23.89
CA ASN A 195 -20.73 9.90 -24.49
C ASN A 195 -19.43 10.71 -24.47
N HIS A 196 -18.71 10.77 -25.60
CA HIS A 196 -17.51 11.60 -25.74
C HIS A 196 -17.90 12.99 -26.23
N THR A 197 -17.46 14.05 -25.54
CA THR A 197 -17.61 15.42 -26.03
C THR A 197 -16.51 15.68 -27.06
N PRO A 198 -16.86 15.84 -28.36
CA PRO A 198 -15.85 16.04 -29.39
C PRO A 198 -15.19 17.42 -29.24
N SER A 199 -13.94 17.49 -29.70
CA SER A 199 -13.19 18.74 -29.78
C SER A 199 -13.96 19.79 -30.58
N THR A 200 -13.84 21.07 -30.22
CA THR A 200 -14.48 22.16 -30.99
C THR A 200 -13.96 22.17 -32.43
N ARG A 201 -14.85 21.96 -33.40
CA ARG A 201 -14.53 21.89 -34.83
C ARG A 201 -15.53 22.74 -35.64
N PRO A 202 -15.14 23.26 -36.82
CA PRO A 202 -16.04 24.01 -37.69
C PRO A 202 -17.33 23.25 -37.96
N ASP A 203 -18.46 23.97 -37.93
CA ASP A 203 -19.79 23.42 -38.20
C ASP A 203 -20.02 23.34 -39.72
N ASP A 204 -19.41 22.33 -40.34
CA ASP A 204 -19.52 22.02 -41.77
C ASP A 204 -20.08 20.61 -42.02
N GLU A 205 -20.27 20.24 -43.28
CA GLU A 205 -20.80 18.93 -43.70
C GLU A 205 -19.97 17.73 -43.21
N LEU A 206 -18.71 17.95 -42.80
CA LEU A 206 -17.81 16.92 -42.29
C LEU A 206 -17.79 16.83 -40.76
N LYS A 207 -18.51 17.71 -40.04
CA LYS A 207 -18.51 17.76 -38.57
C LYS A 207 -18.84 16.40 -37.95
N SER A 208 -19.92 15.75 -38.38
CA SER A 208 -20.35 14.47 -37.81
C SER A 208 -19.31 13.35 -38.01
N CYS A 209 -18.68 13.29 -39.19
CA CYS A 209 -17.60 12.35 -39.49
C CYS A 209 -16.37 12.61 -38.62
N ARG A 210 -16.00 13.89 -38.45
CA ARG A 210 -14.89 14.33 -37.61
C ARG A 210 -15.12 14.03 -36.13
N ASP A 211 -16.32 14.25 -35.62
CA ASP A 211 -16.69 13.96 -34.23
C ASP A 211 -16.65 12.45 -33.96
N ALA A 212 -17.14 11.64 -34.91
CA ALA A 212 -17.03 10.17 -34.84
C ALA A 212 -15.56 9.70 -34.86
N ALA A 213 -14.72 10.29 -35.72
CA ALA A 213 -13.30 9.99 -35.76
C ALA A 213 -12.58 10.38 -34.47
N ASP A 214 -12.96 11.51 -33.84
CA ASP A 214 -12.43 11.95 -32.54
C ASP A 214 -12.75 10.93 -31.43
N TYR A 215 -14.01 10.49 -31.36
CA TYR A 215 -14.42 9.45 -30.43
C TYR A 215 -13.66 8.13 -30.63
N LEU A 216 -13.49 7.69 -31.88
CA LEU A 216 -12.72 6.48 -32.18
C LEU A 216 -11.25 6.64 -31.81
N ALA A 217 -10.65 7.80 -32.11
CA ALA A 217 -9.27 8.11 -31.74
C ALA A 217 -9.08 8.08 -30.21
N PHE A 218 -10.02 8.65 -29.45
CA PHE A 218 -10.02 8.58 -27.99
C PHE A 218 -10.02 7.13 -27.47
N LYS A 219 -10.90 6.27 -28.01
CA LYS A 219 -10.94 4.84 -27.64
C LYS A 219 -9.63 4.12 -27.95
N ILE A 220 -9.12 4.31 -29.17
CA ILE A 220 -7.88 3.69 -29.65
C ILE A 220 -6.69 4.13 -28.79
N ASN A 221 -6.61 5.42 -28.45
CA ASN A 221 -5.52 5.97 -27.65
C ASN A 221 -5.42 5.31 -26.27
N GLY A 222 -6.56 5.10 -25.59
CA GLY A 222 -6.57 4.42 -24.29
C GLY A 222 -6.19 2.95 -24.35
N LEU A 223 -6.50 2.26 -25.46
CA LEU A 223 -6.10 0.86 -25.69
C LEU A 223 -4.60 0.72 -25.98
N GLY A 224 -3.95 1.81 -26.37
CA GLY A 224 -2.54 1.84 -26.68
C GLY A 224 -2.19 1.22 -28.04
N PRO A 225 -0.88 1.19 -28.35
CA PRO A 225 -0.36 0.79 -29.65
C PRO A 225 -0.38 -0.74 -29.87
N SER A 226 -0.61 -1.17 -31.11
CA SER A 226 -0.74 -2.59 -31.48
C SER A 226 0.58 -3.40 -31.50
N ALA A 227 1.74 -2.74 -31.51
CA ALA A 227 3.04 -3.41 -31.58
C ALA A 227 4.06 -2.70 -30.70
N GLY A 228 4.80 -3.48 -29.87
CA GLY A 228 5.88 -3.01 -29.00
C GLY A 228 7.05 -2.41 -29.77
N GLY A 229 6.94 -1.13 -30.14
CA GLY A 229 7.97 -0.36 -30.82
C GLY A 229 9.09 0.10 -29.88
N GLN A 230 10.14 0.71 -30.45
CA GLN A 230 11.15 1.43 -29.66
C GLN A 230 10.47 2.52 -28.82
N GLY A 231 10.81 2.60 -27.53
CA GLY A 231 10.23 3.56 -26.59
C GLY A 231 8.92 3.13 -25.90
N GLN A 232 8.44 1.90 -26.13
CA GLN A 232 7.25 1.37 -25.46
C GLN A 232 7.57 0.40 -24.33
N VAL A 233 6.72 0.38 -23.31
CA VAL A 233 6.87 -0.53 -22.17
C VAL A 233 6.40 -1.93 -22.56
N LYS A 234 7.19 -2.94 -22.19
CA LYS A 234 6.76 -4.33 -22.30
C LYS A 234 5.68 -4.63 -21.26
N SER A 235 4.54 -5.15 -21.71
CA SER A 235 3.42 -5.50 -20.83
C SER A 235 3.82 -6.52 -19.77
N SER A 236 3.31 -6.33 -18.55
CA SER A 236 3.34 -7.32 -17.47
C SER A 236 2.09 -8.20 -17.55
N SER A 237 2.20 -9.47 -17.15
CA SER A 237 1.02 -10.35 -16.99
C SER A 237 0.23 -10.04 -15.71
N GLU A 238 0.81 -9.25 -14.81
CA GLU A 238 0.23 -8.84 -13.53
C GLU A 238 0.06 -7.32 -13.52
N GLY A 239 -1.18 -6.86 -13.41
CA GLY A 239 -1.57 -5.44 -13.40
C GLY A 239 -2.82 -5.21 -12.53
N LEU A 240 -3.87 -4.62 -13.09
CA LEU A 240 -5.08 -4.25 -12.32
C LEU A 240 -5.76 -5.47 -11.71
N PHE A 241 -5.92 -6.55 -12.47
CA PHE A 241 -6.55 -7.78 -11.96
C PHE A 241 -5.73 -8.50 -10.90
N PHE A 242 -4.41 -8.31 -10.89
CA PHE A 242 -3.58 -8.79 -9.78
C PHE A 242 -3.96 -8.05 -8.49
N LEU A 243 -4.10 -6.72 -8.53
CA LEU A 243 -4.52 -5.93 -7.37
C LEU A 243 -5.94 -6.28 -6.92
N ILE A 244 -6.90 -6.39 -7.85
CA ILE A 244 -8.27 -6.79 -7.54
C ILE A 244 -8.29 -8.16 -6.85
N LYS A 245 -7.51 -9.13 -7.32
CA LYS A 245 -7.37 -10.43 -6.65
C LYS A 245 -6.86 -10.28 -5.22
N ARG A 246 -5.89 -9.39 -4.97
CA ARG A 246 -5.35 -9.10 -3.63
C ARG A 246 -6.38 -8.44 -2.71
N ILE A 247 -7.23 -7.56 -3.23
CA ILE A 247 -8.33 -6.98 -2.47
C ILE A 247 -9.33 -8.07 -2.06
N HIS A 248 -9.75 -8.94 -2.99
CA HIS A 248 -10.62 -10.09 -2.66
C HIS A 248 -9.99 -11.03 -1.62
N HIS A 249 -8.69 -11.24 -1.69
CA HIS A 249 -7.93 -12.00 -0.70
C HIS A 249 -8.00 -11.41 0.72
N ILE A 250 -8.05 -10.09 0.88
CA ILE A 250 -8.23 -9.44 2.19
C ILE A 250 -9.59 -9.85 2.78
N PHE A 251 -10.68 -9.69 2.03
CA PHE A 251 -12.03 -10.03 2.49
C PHE A 251 -12.23 -11.54 2.71
N LEU A 252 -11.58 -12.37 1.88
CA LEU A 252 -11.51 -13.80 2.13
C LEU A 252 -10.81 -14.11 3.47
N ALA A 253 -9.64 -13.51 3.72
CA ALA A 253 -8.92 -13.74 4.97
C ALA A 253 -9.72 -13.31 6.20
N LEU A 254 -10.39 -12.14 6.12
CA LEU A 254 -11.30 -11.68 7.17
C LEU A 254 -12.39 -12.72 7.44
N SER A 255 -13.16 -13.13 6.42
CA SER A 255 -14.22 -14.15 6.62
C SER A 255 -13.70 -15.46 7.20
N LEU A 256 -12.50 -15.91 6.82
CA LEU A 256 -11.85 -17.09 7.41
C LEU A 256 -11.45 -16.89 8.88
N CYS A 257 -10.93 -15.72 9.26
CA CYS A 257 -10.63 -15.40 10.66
C CYS A 257 -11.90 -15.42 11.52
N PHE A 258 -13.00 -14.85 11.01
CA PHE A 258 -14.28 -14.86 11.71
C PHE A 258 -14.82 -16.27 11.88
N GLU A 259 -14.84 -17.08 10.81
CA GLU A 259 -15.33 -18.45 10.87
C GLU A 259 -14.53 -19.28 11.89
N ALA A 260 -13.20 -19.19 11.84
CA ALA A 260 -12.32 -19.87 12.79
C ALA A 260 -12.67 -19.51 14.24
N THR A 261 -12.91 -18.23 14.51
CA THR A 261 -13.25 -17.71 15.84
C THR A 261 -14.66 -18.13 16.28
N ALA A 262 -15.64 -18.06 15.38
CA ALA A 262 -17.00 -18.50 15.66
C ALA A 262 -17.06 -20.00 15.98
N ILE A 263 -16.28 -20.81 15.27
CA ILE A 263 -16.13 -22.24 15.54
C ILE A 263 -15.41 -22.46 16.88
N LEU A 264 -14.31 -21.75 17.15
CA LEU A 264 -13.58 -21.86 18.43
C LEU A 264 -14.46 -21.53 19.64
N LYS A 265 -15.32 -20.50 19.51
CA LYS A 265 -16.30 -20.16 20.56
C LYS A 265 -17.27 -21.30 20.82
N LYS A 266 -17.86 -21.88 19.76
CA LYS A 266 -18.73 -23.07 19.87
C LYS A 266 -18.00 -24.26 20.49
N GLU A 267 -16.75 -24.52 20.09
CA GLU A 267 -15.93 -25.57 20.68
C GLU A 267 -15.70 -25.39 22.18
N THR A 268 -15.50 -24.14 22.62
CA THR A 268 -15.32 -23.78 24.02
C THR A 268 -16.62 -23.96 24.80
N ASP A 269 -17.74 -23.59 24.20
CA ASP A 269 -19.06 -23.71 24.83
C ASP A 269 -19.50 -25.17 24.98
N PHE A 270 -19.06 -26.09 24.12
CA PHE A 270 -19.28 -27.53 24.33
C PHE A 270 -18.74 -28.01 25.67
N SER A 271 -17.60 -27.47 26.13
CA SER A 271 -16.98 -27.84 27.40
C SER A 271 -17.78 -27.36 28.62
N LYS A 272 -18.75 -26.45 28.42
CA LYS A 272 -19.62 -25.90 29.46
C LYS A 272 -20.97 -26.59 29.57
N LEU A 273 -21.28 -27.52 28.66
CA LEU A 273 -22.57 -28.21 28.64
C LEU A 273 -22.68 -29.25 29.78
N PRO A 274 -23.85 -29.40 30.42
CA PRO A 274 -24.06 -30.41 31.45
C PRO A 274 -23.85 -31.84 30.91
N ALA A 275 -23.27 -32.72 31.72
CA ALA A 275 -23.01 -34.13 31.39
C ALA A 275 -22.12 -34.35 30.13
N MET A 276 -21.27 -33.36 29.78
CA MET A 276 -20.34 -33.48 28.67
C MET A 276 -19.22 -34.49 28.96
N THR A 277 -19.15 -35.57 28.20
CA THR A 277 -18.02 -36.51 28.23
C THR A 277 -17.02 -36.21 27.11
N LEU A 278 -15.75 -36.56 27.31
CA LEU A 278 -14.69 -36.33 26.31
C LEU A 278 -15.03 -36.94 24.93
N PRO A 279 -15.54 -38.19 24.81
CA PRO A 279 -15.88 -38.76 23.51
C PRO A 279 -16.99 -37.99 22.77
N VAL A 280 -18.01 -37.54 23.50
CA VAL A 280 -19.12 -36.75 22.94
C VAL A 280 -18.62 -35.40 22.45
N MET A 281 -17.82 -34.71 23.26
CA MET A 281 -17.20 -33.44 22.90
C MET A 281 -16.35 -33.56 21.63
N LEU A 282 -15.50 -34.60 21.53
CA LEU A 282 -14.67 -34.85 20.35
C LEU A 282 -15.52 -35.14 19.10
N GLY A 283 -16.63 -35.87 19.25
CA GLY A 283 -17.60 -36.09 18.18
C GLY A 283 -18.23 -34.79 17.68
N MET A 284 -18.70 -33.94 18.60
CA MET A 284 -19.29 -32.63 18.27
C MET A 284 -18.29 -31.71 17.57
N LYS A 285 -17.03 -31.66 18.05
CA LYS A 285 -15.96 -30.89 17.40
C LYS A 285 -15.70 -31.39 15.98
N LYS A 286 -15.66 -32.71 15.77
CA LYS A 286 -15.42 -33.29 14.45
C LYS A 286 -16.53 -32.93 13.46
N GLU A 287 -17.79 -33.00 13.89
CA GLU A 287 -18.93 -32.60 13.04
C GLU A 287 -18.90 -31.11 12.72
N LEU A 288 -18.62 -30.25 13.70
CA LEU A 288 -18.51 -28.81 13.46
C LEU A 288 -17.40 -28.46 12.44
N MET A 289 -16.29 -29.19 12.48
CA MET A 289 -15.15 -29.00 11.57
C MET A 289 -15.36 -29.59 10.18
N LYS A 290 -16.41 -30.40 9.96
CA LYS A 290 -16.66 -31.08 8.69
C LYS A 290 -16.98 -30.10 7.57
N ASP A 291 -17.75 -29.07 7.89
CA ASP A 291 -18.23 -28.08 6.92
C ASP A 291 -17.51 -26.72 7.04
N ALA A 292 -16.52 -26.61 7.94
CA ALA A 292 -15.73 -25.40 8.13
C ALA A 292 -15.02 -25.01 6.82
N PHE A 293 -15.33 -23.84 6.28
CA PHE A 293 -14.87 -23.37 4.98
C PHE A 293 -13.34 -23.22 4.95
N PHE A 294 -12.72 -22.74 6.04
CA PHE A 294 -11.26 -22.73 6.15
C PHE A 294 -10.63 -24.13 5.98
N ARG A 295 -11.36 -25.22 6.19
CA ARG A 295 -10.88 -26.58 5.98
C ARG A 295 -11.21 -27.12 4.59
N VAL A 296 -12.48 -27.05 4.20
CA VAL A 296 -12.97 -27.72 2.98
C VAL A 296 -12.80 -26.90 1.71
N GLY A 297 -12.83 -25.57 1.84
CA GLY A 297 -12.76 -24.64 0.74
C GLY A 297 -13.95 -24.70 -0.22
N PRO A 298 -13.85 -24.02 -1.37
CA PRO A 298 -14.90 -23.99 -2.39
C PRO A 298 -15.17 -25.37 -3.00
N LYS A 299 -16.42 -25.60 -3.40
CA LYS A 299 -16.79 -26.79 -4.20
C LYS A 299 -15.94 -26.86 -5.47
N ASN A 300 -15.53 -28.07 -5.86
CA ASN A 300 -14.72 -28.36 -7.05
C ASN A 300 -13.29 -27.79 -7.04
N MET A 301 -12.82 -27.23 -5.92
CA MET A 301 -11.42 -26.82 -5.77
C MET A 301 -10.59 -27.94 -5.14
N SER A 302 -9.39 -28.19 -5.64
CA SER A 302 -8.47 -29.13 -4.99
C SER A 302 -7.97 -28.57 -3.65
N ALA A 303 -7.74 -29.44 -2.67
CA ALA A 303 -7.20 -29.05 -1.37
C ALA A 303 -5.85 -28.30 -1.49
N HIS A 304 -5.05 -28.65 -2.50
CA HIS A 304 -3.79 -27.97 -2.80
C HIS A 304 -4.02 -26.51 -3.22
N ASN A 305 -4.91 -26.28 -4.20
CA ASN A 305 -5.21 -24.93 -4.68
C ASN A 305 -5.87 -24.09 -3.59
N TRP A 306 -6.75 -24.69 -2.80
CA TRP A 306 -7.36 -24.02 -1.65
C TRP A 306 -6.31 -23.59 -0.61
N SER A 307 -5.38 -24.48 -0.27
CA SER A 307 -4.28 -24.17 0.66
C SER A 307 -3.41 -22.99 0.16
N ILE A 308 -3.11 -22.94 -1.13
CA ILE A 308 -2.40 -21.81 -1.74
C ILE A 308 -3.24 -20.53 -1.62
N MET A 309 -4.52 -20.57 -1.99
CA MET A 309 -5.41 -19.41 -1.93
C MET A 309 -5.55 -18.86 -0.51
N LYS A 310 -5.76 -19.72 0.50
CA LYS A 310 -5.80 -19.32 1.91
C LYS A 310 -4.51 -18.62 2.35
N ARG A 311 -3.36 -19.17 1.98
CA ARG A 311 -2.06 -18.59 2.32
C ARG A 311 -1.88 -17.22 1.68
N GLU A 312 -2.27 -17.07 0.41
CA GLU A 312 -2.27 -15.77 -0.28
C GLU A 312 -3.25 -14.79 0.38
N ALA A 313 -4.41 -15.26 0.83
CA ALA A 313 -5.40 -14.47 1.55
C ALA A 313 -4.83 -13.88 2.86
N TYR A 314 -4.39 -14.73 3.78
CA TYR A 314 -3.85 -14.27 5.07
C TYR A 314 -2.62 -13.38 4.92
N ALA A 315 -1.73 -13.69 3.98
CA ALA A 315 -0.60 -12.82 3.71
C ALA A 315 -1.07 -11.46 3.18
N SER A 316 -2.12 -11.39 2.36
CA SER A 316 -2.57 -10.12 1.75
C SER A 316 -3.20 -9.23 2.82
N LEU A 317 -3.95 -9.85 3.75
CA LEU A 317 -4.47 -9.19 4.93
C LEU A 317 -3.33 -8.61 5.80
N ALA A 318 -2.35 -9.43 6.17
CA ALA A 318 -1.24 -8.99 7.04
C ALA A 318 -0.41 -7.85 6.40
N THR A 319 -0.16 -7.91 5.09
CA THR A 319 0.60 -6.86 4.39
C THR A 319 -0.21 -5.59 4.22
N PHE A 320 -1.52 -5.70 3.96
CA PHE A 320 -2.41 -4.54 3.88
C PHE A 320 -2.53 -3.85 5.24
N MET A 321 -2.75 -4.61 6.32
CA MET A 321 -2.85 -4.04 7.66
C MET A 321 -1.54 -3.38 8.11
N LEU A 322 -0.38 -3.87 7.64
CA LEU A 322 0.91 -3.27 7.98
C LEU A 322 1.30 -2.08 7.08
N TYR A 323 1.04 -2.14 5.77
CA TYR A 323 1.57 -1.18 4.78
C TYR A 323 0.52 -0.54 3.86
N GLY A 324 -0.75 -0.91 3.97
CA GLY A 324 -1.78 -0.57 3.00
C GLY A 324 -1.55 -1.24 1.63
N VAL A 325 -2.06 -0.61 0.58
CA VAL A 325 -1.94 -1.05 -0.82
C VAL A 325 -0.48 -1.20 -1.26
N THR A 326 0.43 -0.37 -0.77
CA THR A 326 1.88 -0.50 -1.03
C THR A 326 2.36 -1.93 -0.77
N GLY A 327 1.93 -2.53 0.35
CA GLY A 327 2.28 -3.90 0.73
C GLY A 327 1.73 -4.96 -0.23
N LEU A 328 0.57 -4.73 -0.86
CA LEU A 328 -0.04 -5.65 -1.81
C LEU A 328 0.80 -5.80 -3.09
N TRP A 329 1.51 -4.74 -3.47
CA TRP A 329 2.46 -4.74 -4.58
C TRP A 329 3.82 -5.31 -4.18
N SER A 330 4.38 -4.80 -3.08
CA SER A 330 5.80 -4.92 -2.77
C SER A 330 6.17 -6.23 -2.07
N VAL A 331 5.26 -6.85 -1.33
CA VAL A 331 5.59 -8.00 -0.47
C VAL A 331 5.45 -9.35 -1.18
N PHE A 332 4.60 -9.44 -2.21
CA PHE A 332 4.27 -10.70 -2.90
C PHE A 332 5.20 -11.09 -4.05
N VAL A 333 6.47 -10.70 -4.00
CA VAL A 333 7.41 -11.00 -5.09
C VAL A 333 7.77 -12.50 -5.13
N ASN A 334 7.62 -13.22 -4.01
CA ASN A 334 7.73 -14.68 -3.97
C ASN A 334 6.78 -15.28 -2.92
N TYR A 335 5.53 -15.55 -3.30
CA TYR A 335 4.50 -16.11 -2.41
C TYR A 335 4.89 -17.46 -1.79
N ARG A 336 5.81 -18.21 -2.41
CA ARG A 336 6.27 -19.52 -1.88
C ARG A 336 7.14 -19.37 -0.64
N LYS A 337 7.69 -18.17 -0.38
CA LYS A 337 8.49 -17.87 0.81
C LYS A 337 7.66 -17.40 2.01
N PHE A 338 6.39 -17.05 1.81
CA PHE A 338 5.49 -16.64 2.91
C PHE A 338 4.80 -17.85 3.51
N ASN A 339 5.37 -18.41 4.57
CA ASN A 339 4.68 -19.40 5.40
C ASN A 339 3.80 -18.72 6.46
N ALA A 340 2.98 -19.51 7.16
CA ALA A 340 2.08 -19.01 8.19
C ALA A 340 2.81 -18.24 9.31
N ALA A 341 4.02 -18.65 9.69
CA ALA A 341 4.83 -17.95 10.69
C ALA A 341 5.34 -16.58 10.19
N ASP A 342 5.62 -16.43 8.89
CA ASP A 342 5.94 -15.12 8.31
C ASP A 342 4.72 -14.19 8.31
N THR A 343 3.54 -14.72 7.94
CA THR A 343 2.28 -13.97 7.99
C THR A 343 1.94 -13.54 9.42
N TYR A 344 2.06 -14.44 10.39
CA TYR A 344 1.85 -14.15 11.80
C TYR A 344 2.80 -13.03 12.28
N GLY A 345 4.09 -13.12 11.94
CA GLY A 345 5.06 -12.08 12.30
C GLY A 345 4.76 -10.71 11.71
N LEU A 346 4.26 -10.64 10.47
CA LEU A 346 3.81 -9.36 9.88
C LEU A 346 2.53 -8.85 10.53
N MET A 347 1.60 -9.73 10.89
CA MET A 347 0.37 -9.33 11.58
C MET A 347 0.65 -8.79 12.99
N THR A 348 1.65 -9.34 13.69
CA THR A 348 2.08 -8.76 14.97
C THR A 348 2.66 -7.36 14.80
N LEU A 349 3.39 -7.08 13.72
CA LEU A 349 3.83 -5.71 13.41
C LEU A 349 2.63 -4.80 13.12
N ALA A 350 1.61 -5.30 12.40
CA ALA A 350 0.40 -4.52 12.13
C ALA A 350 -0.38 -4.20 13.42
N GLU A 351 -0.49 -5.14 14.36
CA GLU A 351 -1.08 -4.89 15.68
C GLU A 351 -0.27 -3.84 16.47
N LYS A 352 1.06 -3.91 16.43
CA LYS A 352 1.92 -2.91 17.07
C LYS A 352 1.76 -1.52 16.43
N ARG A 353 1.58 -1.46 15.11
CA ARG A 353 1.25 -0.22 14.39
C ARG A 353 -0.09 0.34 14.84
N ALA A 354 -1.14 -0.48 14.91
CA ALA A 354 -2.44 -0.07 15.43
C ALA A 354 -2.33 0.48 16.85
N LYS A 355 -1.59 -0.21 17.72
CA LYS A 355 -1.33 0.26 19.09
C LYS A 355 -0.64 1.64 19.12
N ALA A 356 0.37 1.85 18.27
CA ALA A 356 1.05 3.14 18.17
C ALA A 356 0.13 4.28 17.68
N ILE A 357 -0.87 3.97 16.86
CA ILE A 357 -1.90 4.94 16.44
C ILE A 357 -2.81 5.30 17.63
N LEU A 358 -3.24 4.31 18.42
CA LEU A 358 -4.14 4.51 19.57
C LEU A 358 -3.50 5.28 20.74
N GLU A 359 -2.19 5.20 20.91
CA GLU A 359 -1.47 5.77 22.06
C GLU A 359 -0.96 7.21 21.82
N ARG A 360 -1.29 7.86 20.69
CA ARG A 360 -0.79 9.20 20.33
C ARG A 360 -1.76 10.34 20.65
N GLU A 361 -1.21 11.54 20.86
CA GLU A 361 -1.96 12.80 21.05
C GLU A 361 -2.25 13.49 19.69
N ASP A 362 -3.42 14.15 19.58
CA ASP A 362 -4.07 14.55 18.32
C ASP A 362 -3.25 15.43 17.34
N ALA A 363 -2.29 16.24 17.82
CA ALA A 363 -1.64 17.29 17.01
C ALA A 363 -0.51 16.81 16.06
N GLU A 364 -0.01 15.57 16.21
CA GLU A 364 1.08 15.02 15.37
C GLU A 364 0.59 14.00 14.33
N VAL A 365 -0.74 13.79 14.24
CA VAL A 365 -1.36 12.61 13.61
C VAL A 365 -1.59 12.78 12.10
N GLU A 366 -1.99 13.96 11.62
CA GLU A 366 -2.46 14.09 10.24
C GLU A 366 -1.36 13.92 9.19
N SER A 367 -0.21 14.60 9.31
CA SER A 367 0.80 14.56 8.24
C SER A 367 1.52 13.20 8.10
N ALA A 368 1.55 12.38 9.15
CA ALA A 368 2.19 11.07 9.17
C ALA A 368 1.23 9.89 8.93
N HIS A 369 -0.08 10.15 8.84
CA HIS A 369 -1.07 9.11 8.64
C HIS A 369 -1.07 8.59 7.19
N PRO A 370 -1.02 7.27 6.93
CA PRO A 370 -0.96 6.76 5.56
C PRO A 370 -2.20 7.02 4.69
N LEU A 371 -3.34 7.45 5.27
CA LEU A 371 -4.48 7.95 4.50
C LEU A 371 -4.32 9.42 4.08
N VAL A 372 -3.47 10.18 4.74
CA VAL A 372 -3.21 11.58 4.42
C VAL A 372 -2.00 11.69 3.50
N SER A 373 -0.86 11.11 3.90
CA SER A 373 0.44 11.25 3.24
C SER A 373 0.93 10.00 2.51
N GLY A 374 0.10 8.97 2.38
CA GLY A 374 0.45 7.77 1.61
C GLY A 374 0.17 7.92 0.11
N GLY A 375 1.03 7.32 -0.73
CA GLY A 375 0.86 7.33 -2.20
C GLY A 375 -0.33 6.50 -2.73
N TRP A 376 -1.08 5.83 -1.86
CA TRP A 376 -2.30 5.07 -2.19
C TRP A 376 -3.49 5.51 -1.33
N SER A 377 -3.57 6.78 -1.00
CA SER A 377 -4.54 7.30 -0.02
C SER A 377 -6.00 6.99 -0.37
N TYR A 378 -6.40 7.08 -1.64
CA TYR A 378 -7.78 6.81 -2.06
C TYR A 378 -8.10 5.31 -2.04
N LEU A 379 -7.22 4.47 -2.59
CA LEU A 379 -7.46 3.04 -2.60
C LEU A 379 -7.35 2.42 -1.20
N ASN A 380 -6.46 2.92 -0.34
CA ASN A 380 -6.44 2.56 1.09
C ASN A 380 -7.77 2.91 1.75
N SER A 381 -8.25 4.15 1.55
CA SER A 381 -9.52 4.63 2.10
C SER A 381 -10.70 3.77 1.66
N PHE A 382 -10.79 3.43 0.38
CA PHE A 382 -11.83 2.55 -0.16
C PHE A 382 -11.84 1.16 0.51
N ILE A 383 -10.66 0.53 0.66
CA ILE A 383 -10.58 -0.80 1.27
C ILE A 383 -10.92 -0.73 2.77
N ILE A 384 -10.45 0.31 3.47
CA ILE A 384 -10.74 0.52 4.90
C ILE A 384 -12.24 0.77 5.12
N ASP A 385 -12.86 1.64 4.34
CA ASP A 385 -14.31 1.91 4.40
C ASP A 385 -15.12 0.62 4.21
N LEU A 386 -14.76 -0.21 3.23
CA LEU A 386 -15.40 -1.52 3.04
C LEU A 386 -15.23 -2.46 4.24
N ILE A 387 -14.07 -2.44 4.91
CA ILE A 387 -13.82 -3.23 6.13
C ILE A 387 -14.71 -2.73 7.27
N ILE A 388 -14.81 -1.41 7.48
CA ILE A 388 -15.66 -0.80 8.51
C ILE A 388 -17.13 -1.16 8.28
N ARG A 389 -17.62 -0.98 7.04
CA ARG A 389 -19.02 -1.30 6.66
C ARG A 389 -19.38 -2.79 6.76
N THR A 390 -18.38 -3.68 6.81
CA THR A 390 -18.60 -5.11 7.01
C THR A 390 -19.00 -5.43 8.48
N ASP A 391 -18.75 -4.53 9.44
CA ASP A 391 -18.97 -4.74 10.89
C ASP A 391 -18.36 -6.06 11.40
N PHE A 392 -17.10 -6.29 11.03
CA PHE A 392 -16.42 -7.56 11.27
C PHE A 392 -16.29 -7.94 12.76
N THR A 393 -16.24 -6.94 13.65
CA THR A 393 -15.93 -7.09 15.07
C THR A 393 -17.15 -7.39 15.95
N ALA A 394 -18.36 -7.04 15.50
CA ALA A 394 -19.58 -7.27 16.27
C ALA A 394 -20.44 -8.39 15.66
N LYS A 395 -21.20 -8.09 14.62
CA LYS A 395 -22.14 -9.05 13.99
C LYS A 395 -22.30 -8.77 12.49
N PRO A 396 -21.36 -9.25 11.66
CA PRO A 396 -21.44 -9.04 10.23
C PRO A 396 -22.68 -9.73 9.62
N ASP A 397 -23.46 -8.99 8.84
CA ASP A 397 -24.45 -9.56 7.93
C ASP A 397 -23.72 -10.05 6.67
N TRP A 398 -23.34 -11.34 6.67
CA TRP A 398 -22.57 -11.93 5.58
C TRP A 398 -23.24 -11.86 4.21
N GLU A 399 -24.58 -11.84 4.16
CA GLU A 399 -25.30 -11.74 2.89
C GLU A 399 -25.23 -10.30 2.34
N ALA A 400 -25.46 -9.31 3.21
CA ALA A 400 -25.27 -7.90 2.86
C ALA A 400 -23.81 -7.57 2.51
N CYS A 401 -22.84 -8.14 3.24
CA CYS A 401 -21.41 -7.97 2.95
C CYS A 401 -21.06 -8.52 1.57
N LYS A 402 -21.50 -9.74 1.24
CA LYS A 402 -21.28 -10.35 -0.08
C LYS A 402 -21.87 -9.48 -1.20
N ASN A 403 -23.09 -8.97 -1.02
CA ASN A 403 -23.72 -8.10 -2.02
C ASN A 403 -22.98 -6.78 -2.19
N THR A 404 -22.50 -6.20 -1.08
CA THR A 404 -21.68 -4.98 -1.08
C THR A 404 -20.37 -5.21 -1.82
N TRP A 405 -19.62 -6.27 -1.49
CA TRP A 405 -18.35 -6.58 -2.15
C TRP A 405 -18.52 -6.83 -3.64
N LEU A 406 -19.61 -7.49 -4.05
CA LEU A 406 -19.95 -7.72 -5.46
C LEU A 406 -20.20 -6.42 -6.22
N GLN A 407 -20.85 -5.45 -5.58
CA GLN A 407 -21.20 -4.16 -6.19
C GLN A 407 -20.03 -3.17 -6.22
N GLU A 408 -19.19 -3.18 -5.18
CA GLU A 408 -18.16 -2.17 -4.96
C GLU A 408 -16.79 -2.59 -5.54
N ILE A 409 -16.39 -3.85 -5.37
CA ILE A 409 -15.06 -4.35 -5.79
C ILE A 409 -15.08 -4.71 -7.28
N THR A 410 -15.32 -3.71 -8.13
CA THR A 410 -15.38 -3.86 -9.59
C THR A 410 -14.09 -3.37 -10.24
N PRO A 411 -13.73 -3.90 -11.44
CA PRO A 411 -12.59 -3.38 -12.18
C PRO A 411 -12.66 -1.87 -12.43
N SER A 412 -13.85 -1.32 -12.69
CA SER A 412 -14.02 0.12 -12.98
C SER A 412 -13.76 0.97 -11.73
N THR A 413 -14.28 0.56 -10.58
CA THR A 413 -14.04 1.26 -9.30
C THR A 413 -12.55 1.29 -8.96
N ILE A 414 -11.91 0.11 -8.99
CA ILE A 414 -10.48 0.01 -8.64
C ILE A 414 -9.60 0.75 -9.65
N ALA A 415 -9.92 0.69 -10.95
CA ALA A 415 -9.17 1.42 -11.98
C ALA A 415 -9.15 2.94 -11.72
N ARG A 416 -10.30 3.53 -11.34
CA ARG A 416 -10.38 4.97 -11.04
C ARG A 416 -9.52 5.35 -9.84
N LEU A 417 -9.54 4.52 -8.79
CA LEU A 417 -8.72 4.74 -7.58
C LEU A 417 -7.22 4.61 -7.91
N VAL A 418 -6.83 3.63 -8.74
CA VAL A 418 -5.45 3.48 -9.20
C VAL A 418 -4.97 4.69 -9.98
N LEU A 419 -5.78 5.20 -10.91
CA LEU A 419 -5.44 6.39 -11.69
C LEU A 419 -5.31 7.63 -10.80
N ALA A 420 -6.23 7.79 -9.84
CA ALA A 420 -6.21 8.89 -8.88
C ALA A 420 -4.91 8.89 -8.07
N ASP A 421 -4.62 7.79 -7.38
CA ASP A 421 -3.45 7.68 -6.51
C ASP A 421 -2.14 7.83 -7.30
N VAL A 422 -2.00 7.15 -8.44
CA VAL A 422 -0.74 7.17 -9.21
C VAL A 422 -0.49 8.54 -9.84
N TYR A 423 -1.48 9.19 -10.44
CA TYR A 423 -1.27 10.50 -11.06
C TYR A 423 -1.05 11.60 -10.03
N LEU A 424 -1.72 11.56 -8.88
CA LEU A 424 -1.43 12.49 -7.79
C LEU A 424 -0.03 12.28 -7.21
N GLU A 425 0.41 11.04 -7.04
CA GLU A 425 1.75 10.76 -6.53
C GLU A 425 2.84 11.14 -7.54
N ILE A 426 2.62 10.97 -8.84
CA ILE A 426 3.54 11.47 -9.87
C ILE A 426 3.58 13.01 -9.87
N ARG A 427 2.44 13.66 -9.65
CA ARG A 427 2.32 15.12 -9.59
C ARG A 427 3.11 15.71 -8.44
N ASN A 428 2.93 15.17 -7.25
CA ASN A 428 3.61 15.60 -6.04
C ASN A 428 4.22 14.41 -5.31
N PRO A 429 5.40 13.91 -5.75
CA PRO A 429 6.02 12.74 -5.17
C PRO A 429 6.48 13.01 -3.73
N GLY A 430 6.05 12.18 -2.79
CA GLY A 430 6.48 12.33 -1.40
C GLY A 430 7.75 11.55 -1.07
N ALA A 431 8.27 11.82 0.12
CA ALA A 431 9.42 11.11 0.64
C ALA A 431 9.05 9.68 1.06
N SER A 432 10.00 8.76 0.90
CA SER A 432 9.93 7.40 1.43
C SER A 432 10.93 7.22 2.57
N LEU A 433 10.64 6.29 3.48
CA LEU A 433 11.48 6.02 4.63
C LEU A 433 12.64 5.07 4.32
N ALA A 434 13.85 5.41 4.78
CA ALA A 434 15.01 4.52 4.74
C ALA A 434 15.00 3.52 5.91
N ALA A 435 15.63 2.35 5.74
CA ALA A 435 15.91 1.41 6.84
C ALA A 435 16.76 1.99 7.99
N MET A 436 17.27 3.21 7.84
CA MET A 436 17.98 3.97 8.87
C MET A 436 17.07 4.87 9.71
N GLY A 437 15.80 5.04 9.35
CA GLY A 437 14.84 5.87 10.10
C GLY A 437 14.72 7.32 9.62
N PHE A 438 15.29 7.66 8.46
CA PHE A 438 15.30 9.02 7.93
C PHE A 438 14.62 9.09 6.56
N PRO A 439 14.11 10.26 6.14
CA PRO A 439 13.61 10.45 4.78
C PRO A 439 14.74 10.22 3.77
N VAL A 440 14.43 9.52 2.70
CA VAL A 440 15.36 9.38 1.57
C VAL A 440 15.21 10.61 0.67
N PRO A 441 16.32 11.21 0.18
CA PRO A 441 16.25 12.33 -0.75
C PRO A 441 15.44 11.99 -2.02
N PRO A 442 14.89 12.99 -2.71
CA PRO A 442 14.19 12.79 -3.98
C PRO A 442 15.05 12.05 -5.02
N ILE A 443 14.39 11.35 -5.94
CA ILE A 443 15.10 10.62 -7.00
C ILE A 443 15.65 11.59 -8.03
N SER A 444 16.90 11.37 -8.42
CA SER A 444 17.54 12.14 -9.47
C SER A 444 16.94 11.77 -10.83
N MET A 445 16.41 12.77 -11.52
CA MET A 445 15.86 12.67 -12.88
C MET A 445 16.79 13.33 -13.89
N SER A 446 16.79 12.85 -15.13
CA SER A 446 17.33 13.63 -16.25
C SER A 446 16.49 14.91 -16.47
N SER A 447 17.08 15.91 -17.14
CA SER A 447 16.37 17.13 -17.54
C SER A 447 15.11 16.80 -18.35
N ASP A 448 15.23 15.83 -19.26
CA ASP A 448 14.19 15.50 -20.23
C ASP A 448 13.03 14.79 -19.55
N LEU A 449 13.31 13.83 -18.65
CA LEU A 449 12.28 13.15 -17.88
C LEU A 449 11.54 14.11 -16.94
N ARG A 450 12.26 15.08 -16.36
CA ARG A 450 11.65 16.12 -15.53
C ARG A 450 10.72 17.02 -16.34
N ALA A 451 11.13 17.43 -17.54
CA ALA A 451 10.30 18.24 -18.44
C ALA A 451 9.06 17.46 -18.89
N TYR A 452 9.23 16.18 -19.26
CA TYR A 452 8.13 15.28 -19.59
C TYR A 452 7.12 15.17 -18.44
N GLY A 453 7.60 14.89 -17.22
CA GLY A 453 6.76 14.79 -16.03
C GLY A 453 6.00 16.08 -15.74
N LYS A 454 6.65 17.26 -15.82
CA LYS A 454 5.99 18.56 -15.63
C LYS A 454 4.84 18.77 -16.61
N ASN A 455 5.04 18.45 -17.89
CA ASN A 455 4.01 18.59 -18.92
C ASN A 455 2.86 17.60 -18.69
N LEU A 456 3.16 16.35 -18.37
CA LEU A 456 2.15 15.32 -18.09
C LEU A 456 1.28 15.70 -16.88
N VAL A 457 1.91 16.25 -15.85
CA VAL A 457 1.26 16.63 -14.59
C VAL A 457 0.43 17.90 -14.72
N ALA A 458 0.78 18.82 -15.63
CA ALA A 458 -0.02 20.01 -15.91
C ALA A 458 -1.45 19.65 -16.38
N ASP A 459 -1.59 18.51 -17.06
CA ASP A 459 -2.89 17.97 -17.49
C ASP A 459 -3.66 17.26 -16.37
N VAL A 460 -3.02 16.95 -15.23
CA VAL A 460 -3.67 16.36 -14.06
C VAL A 460 -4.31 17.49 -13.27
N ASP A 461 -5.53 17.87 -13.62
CA ASP A 461 -6.27 18.87 -12.86
C ASP A 461 -6.60 18.32 -11.45
N ILE A 462 -6.04 18.96 -10.42
CA ILE A 462 -6.17 18.55 -9.01
C ILE A 462 -7.64 18.51 -8.59
N SER A 463 -8.47 19.42 -9.14
CA SER A 463 -9.92 19.46 -8.89
C SER A 463 -10.65 18.24 -9.46
N MET A 464 -10.00 17.47 -10.34
CA MET A 464 -10.54 16.23 -10.89
C MET A 464 -10.35 15.00 -10.02
N ILE A 465 -9.53 15.10 -8.98
CA ILE A 465 -9.06 13.94 -8.21
C ILE A 465 -9.11 14.22 -6.70
N THR A 466 -9.03 15.48 -6.28
CA THR A 466 -8.92 15.87 -4.86
C THR A 466 -10.27 16.28 -4.27
N ASP A 467 -10.45 16.06 -2.98
CA ASP A 467 -11.61 16.56 -2.23
C ASP A 467 -11.64 18.11 -2.27
N PRO A 468 -12.76 18.78 -2.60
CA PRO A 468 -12.91 20.23 -2.63
C PRO A 468 -12.44 20.93 -1.36
N ASP A 469 -12.58 20.29 -0.19
CA ASP A 469 -12.10 20.85 1.06
C ASP A 469 -10.56 20.84 1.11
N ARG A 470 -9.92 19.74 0.68
CA ARG A 470 -8.45 19.67 0.58
C ARG A 470 -7.90 20.53 -0.55
N LEU A 471 -8.65 20.73 -1.63
CA LEU A 471 -8.28 21.64 -2.71
C LEU A 471 -8.19 23.08 -2.19
N ARG A 472 -9.15 23.49 -1.35
CA ARG A 472 -9.14 24.81 -0.71
C ARG A 472 -7.96 24.98 0.25
N GLU A 473 -7.66 23.97 1.05
CA GLU A 473 -6.47 23.97 1.92
C GLU A 473 -5.18 24.09 1.11
N LEU A 474 -5.05 23.37 0.00
CA LEU A 474 -3.87 23.46 -0.88
C LEU A 474 -3.75 24.85 -1.53
N GLU A 475 -4.86 25.46 -1.93
CA GLU A 475 -4.89 26.83 -2.47
C GLU A 475 -4.47 27.86 -1.41
N GLU A 476 -4.89 27.67 -0.16
CA GLU A 476 -4.49 28.50 0.99
C GLU A 476 -3.00 28.29 1.35
N GLU A 477 -2.50 27.04 1.34
CA GLU A 477 -1.09 26.69 1.54
C GLU A 477 -0.19 27.30 0.42
N GLU A 478 -0.59 27.19 -0.85
CA GLU A 478 0.14 27.80 -1.97
C GLU A 478 0.12 29.33 -1.93
N ALA A 479 -0.98 29.94 -1.46
CA ALA A 479 -1.06 31.39 -1.29
C ALA A 479 -0.10 31.86 -0.20
N ALA A 480 -0.07 31.17 0.95
CA ALA A 480 0.84 31.48 2.04
C ALA A 480 2.31 31.32 1.64
N ALA A 481 2.66 30.26 0.90
CA ALA A 481 4.04 30.05 0.43
C ALA A 481 4.51 31.14 -0.56
N ARG A 482 3.61 31.69 -1.38
CA ARG A 482 3.95 32.83 -2.26
C ARG A 482 4.14 34.12 -1.48
N GLU A 483 3.36 34.34 -0.43
CA GLU A 483 3.56 35.49 0.47
C GLU A 483 4.91 35.40 1.19
N GLU A 484 5.33 34.21 1.66
CA GLU A 484 6.66 34.00 2.26
C GLU A 484 7.81 34.23 1.26
N GLU A 485 7.70 33.76 0.00
CA GLU A 485 8.72 34.03 -1.03
C GLU A 485 8.80 35.52 -1.42
N ASP A 486 7.66 36.23 -1.43
CA ASP A 486 7.61 37.66 -1.73
C ASP A 486 8.17 38.51 -0.57
N ASP A 487 7.95 38.10 0.68
CA ASP A 487 8.52 38.74 1.87
C ASP A 487 10.05 38.51 1.97
N GLU A 488 10.54 37.32 1.64
CA GLU A 488 11.99 37.04 1.57
C GLU A 488 12.68 37.86 0.46
N MET A 489 11.98 38.16 -0.64
CA MET A 489 12.50 39.06 -1.68
C MET A 489 12.45 40.54 -1.29
N GLN A 490 11.53 40.96 -0.41
CA GLN A 490 11.49 42.34 0.10
C GLN A 490 12.51 42.62 1.21
N ASP A 491 12.90 41.61 1.99
CA ASP A 491 13.90 41.75 3.06
C ASP A 491 15.35 41.68 2.55
N GLY A 492 15.54 41.54 1.23
CA GLY A 492 16.82 41.61 0.51
C GLY A 492 17.48 42.99 0.45
N VAL A 493 17.31 43.85 1.47
CA VAL A 493 18.17 45.01 1.67
C VAL A 493 19.39 44.57 2.47
N PRO A 494 20.63 44.65 1.93
CA PRO A 494 21.82 44.26 2.68
C PRO A 494 21.95 45.09 3.96
N LYS A 495 21.77 44.44 5.12
CA LYS A 495 22.18 44.96 6.42
C LYS A 495 23.71 44.91 6.51
N ASP A 496 24.39 45.75 5.73
CA ASP A 496 25.84 45.97 5.82
C ASP A 496 26.21 47.35 5.27
N VAL A 497 25.50 48.40 5.70
CA VAL A 497 25.94 49.80 5.53
C VAL A 497 25.59 50.62 6.76
N ALA A 498 26.03 50.19 7.95
CA ALA A 498 25.96 51.04 9.15
C ALA A 498 26.89 50.56 10.27
N GLN A 499 28.13 50.21 9.96
CA GLN A 499 29.21 50.08 10.95
C GLN A 499 30.51 49.91 10.19
N TYR A 500 31.28 50.99 10.03
CA TYR A 500 32.74 51.09 9.77
C TYR A 500 33.02 52.43 9.09
N MET A 501 32.80 53.51 9.84
CA MET A 501 33.49 54.78 9.63
C MET A 501 33.98 55.23 11.00
N ASP A 502 35.08 54.64 11.44
CA ASP A 502 36.09 55.29 12.29
C ASP A 502 37.17 54.27 12.67
N ARG A 503 38.31 54.35 11.99
CA ARG A 503 39.66 54.18 12.54
C ARG A 503 40.68 54.27 11.41
N ASP A 504 41.11 55.50 11.16
CA ASP A 504 42.36 55.77 10.47
C ASP A 504 43.51 55.09 11.23
N ALA A 505 44.15 54.11 10.58
CA ALA A 505 45.40 53.53 11.00
C ALA A 505 46.55 54.32 10.37
N VAL A 506 47.23 55.06 11.24
CA VAL A 506 48.60 55.55 11.06
C VAL A 506 49.52 54.39 10.67
N VAL A 507 50.22 54.51 9.54
CA VAL A 507 51.57 53.98 9.33
C VAL A 507 52.33 54.94 8.40
N GLU A 508 53.20 55.76 8.99
CA GLU A 508 54.44 56.31 8.40
C GLU A 508 55.34 55.12 8.00
N ASP A 509 55.94 55.02 6.82
CA ASP A 509 57.14 55.69 6.26
C ASP A 509 57.44 54.86 4.97
N SER A 510 58.09 55.28 3.88
CA SER A 510 59.02 56.36 3.56
C SER A 510 59.27 56.32 2.04
N ASP A 511 59.20 57.47 1.35
CA ASP A 511 60.21 58.03 0.43
C ASP A 511 59.77 59.41 -0.06
#